data_AF-A0A7Y2IPY8-F1
#
_entry.id   AF-A0A7Y2IPY8-F1
#
_cell.length_a   1.000
_cell.length_b   1.000
_cell.length_c   1.000
_cell.angle_alpha   90.00
_cell.angle_beta   90.00
_cell.angle_gamma   90.00
#
_symmetry.space_group_name_H-M   'P 1'
#
loop_
_entity.id
_entity.type
_entity.pdbx_description
1 polymer ?
#
loop_
_entity_poly.entity_id
_entity_poly.type
_entity_poly.pdbx_seq_one_letter_code
_entity_poly.pdbx_strand_id
1 'polypeptide(L)' 'MPRSTTPTMQCSTCGANSVIEIELTLANDTTVNFCSCHKCETQWWNRDGESLELNAVLDLARKPNS' A
#
# COMPACT_ATOMS: atom_id res chain seq x y z
N MET A 1 -26.65 17.11 -0.13
CA MET A 1 -25.27 16.98 -0.63
C MET A 1 -24.76 15.61 -0.18
N PRO A 2 -24.38 14.67 -1.06
CA PRO A 2 -23.73 13.45 -0.61
C PRO A 2 -22.33 13.83 -0.09
N ARG A 3 -22.08 13.59 1.20
CA ARG A 3 -20.73 13.68 1.75
C ARG A 3 -19.96 12.51 1.15
N SER A 4 -19.12 12.79 0.15
CA SER A 4 -18.16 11.81 -0.38
C SER A 4 -17.31 11.34 0.79
N THR A 5 -17.71 10.23 1.39
CA THR A 5 -16.94 9.58 2.44
C THR A 5 -15.91 8.78 1.66
N THR A 6 -14.88 9.46 1.18
CA THR A 6 -13.69 8.78 0.66
C THR A 6 -13.27 7.82 1.76
N PRO A 7 -13.21 6.51 1.51
CA PRO A 7 -12.84 5.56 2.54
C PRO A 7 -11.47 5.96 3.07
N THR A 8 -11.44 6.48 4.29
CA THR A 8 -10.20 6.88 4.94
C THR A 8 -9.55 5.63 5.50
N MET A 9 -8.49 5.18 4.85
CA MET A 9 -7.74 4.02 5.30
C MET A 9 -7.27 4.23 6.75
N GLN A 10 -7.53 3.25 7.60
CA GLN A 10 -7.14 3.26 9.00
C GLN A 10 -5.88 2.43 9.20
N CYS A 11 -4.91 2.98 9.93
CA CYS A 11 -3.73 2.22 10.33
C CYS A 11 -4.12 1.11 11.31
N SER A 12 -3.80 -0.14 10.98
CA SER A 12 -4.06 -1.30 11.84
C SER A 12 -3.22 -1.30 13.13
N THR A 13 -2.07 -0.62 13.14
CA THR A 13 -1.18 -0.55 14.31
C THR A 13 -1.68 0.44 15.37
N CYS A 14 -2.04 1.66 14.97
CA CYS A 14 -2.37 2.75 15.91
C CYS A 14 -3.81 3.26 15.81
N GLY A 15 -4.61 2.78 14.86
CA GLY A 15 -6.01 3.18 14.65
C GLY A 15 -6.19 4.57 14.02
N ALA A 16 -5.12 5.27 13.63
CA ALA A 16 -5.23 6.59 13.02
C ALA A 16 -5.71 6.53 11.56
N ASN A 17 -6.56 7.46 11.15
CA ASN A 17 -7.00 7.64 9.76
C ASN A 17 -6.06 8.56 8.94
N SER A 18 -4.79 8.63 9.35
CA SER A 18 -3.76 9.47 8.73
C SER A 18 -2.77 8.59 7.97
N VAL A 19 -3.26 7.94 6.93
CA VAL A 19 -2.52 7.02 6.08
C VAL A 19 -2.43 7.63 4.68
N ILE A 20 -1.21 7.66 4.13
CA ILE A 20 -1.02 7.91 2.70
C ILE A 20 -1.01 6.58 1.96
N GLU A 21 -1.58 6.60 0.75
CA GLU A 21 -1.59 5.46 -0.16
C GLU A 21 -1.06 5.93 -1.51
N ILE A 22 -0.10 5.18 -2.05
CA ILE A 22 0.55 5.46 -3.33
C ILE A 22 0.45 4.20 -4.19
N GLU A 23 -0.25 4.29 -5.32
CA GLU A 23 -0.30 3.22 -6.32
C GLU A 23 0.97 3.23 -7.17
N LEU A 24 1.58 2.06 -7.35
CA LEU A 24 2.83 1.84 -8.04
C LEU A 24 2.66 0.66 -9.02
N THR A 25 2.96 0.88 -10.30
CA THR A 25 3.08 -0.21 -11.27
C THR A 25 4.53 -0.68 -11.34
N LEU A 26 4.75 -1.96 -11.02
CA LEU A 26 6.06 -2.61 -11.07
C LEU A 26 6.44 -3.00 -12.50
N ALA A 27 7.72 -3.33 -12.72
CA ALA A 27 8.26 -3.68 -14.03
C ALA A 27 7.68 -4.96 -14.66
N ASN A 28 6.97 -5.77 -13.88
CA ASN A 28 6.28 -6.99 -14.30
C ASN A 28 4.76 -6.75 -14.52
N ASP A 29 4.36 -5.49 -14.76
CA ASP A 29 2.97 -5.03 -14.91
C ASP A 29 2.08 -5.29 -13.67
N THR A 30 2.66 -5.63 -12.52
CA THR A 30 1.90 -5.77 -11.26
C THR A 30 1.71 -4.41 -10.61
N THR A 31 0.46 -4.05 -10.33
CA THR A 31 0.13 -2.87 -9.52
C THR A 31 0.14 -3.21 -8.04
N VAL A 32 0.82 -2.40 -7.24
CA VAL A 32 0.83 -2.50 -5.77
C VAL A 32 0.57 -1.13 -5.15
N ASN A 33 0.03 -1.13 -3.95
CA ASN A 33 -0.28 0.07 -3.18
C ASN A 33 0.67 0.13 -1.99
N PHE A 34 1.49 1.17 -1.94
CA PHE A 34 2.31 1.47 -0.78
C PHE A 34 1.52 2.33 0.20
N CYS A 35 1.37 1.85 1.43
CA CYS A 35 0.67 2.55 2.49
C CYS A 35 1.62 2.93 3.62
N SER A 36 1.51 4.16 4.11
CA SER A 36 2.32 4.64 5.23
C SER A 36 1.49 5.48 6.18
N CYS A 37 1.57 5.16 7.47
CA CYS A 37 0.92 5.94 8.52
C CYS A 37 1.81 7.11 8.95
N HIS A 38 1.29 8.34 8.88
CA HIS A 38 2.03 9.52 9.34
C HIS A 38 2.12 9.64 10.88
N LYS A 39 1.38 8.81 11.64
CA LYS A 39 1.33 8.88 13.11
C LYS A 39 2.33 7.98 13.80
N CYS A 40 2.40 6.72 13.37
CA CYS A 40 3.26 5.70 13.97
C CYS A 40 4.33 5.20 13.02
N GLU A 41 4.39 5.76 11.80
CA GLU A 41 5.39 5.43 10.78
C GLU A 41 5.37 3.96 10.34
N THR A 42 4.31 3.22 10.68
CA THR A 42 4.10 1.87 10.13
C THR A 42 3.87 1.97 8.63
N GLN A 43 4.56 1.11 7.90
CA GLN A 43 4.48 0.98 6.46
C GLN A 43 4.05 -0.43 6.10
N TRP A 44 3.21 -0.56 5.08
CA TRP A 44 2.77 -1.85 4.57
C TRP A 44 2.44 -1.74 3.09
N TRP A 45 2.36 -2.88 2.45
CA TRP A 45 2.01 -2.98 1.04
C TRP A 45 0.68 -3.69 0.90
N ASN A 46 -0.07 -3.30 -0.11
CA ASN A 46 -1.27 -3.99 -0.52
C ASN A 46 -1.21 -4.31 -2.01
N ARG A 47 -1.91 -5.37 -2.41
CA ARG A 47 -2.21 -5.69 -3.81
C ARG A 47 -3.66 -6.09 -3.89
N ASP A 48 -4.43 -5.43 -4.75
CA ASP A 48 -5.87 -5.70 -4.92
C ASP A 48 -6.68 -5.67 -3.60
N GLY A 49 -6.25 -4.84 -2.64
CA GLY A 49 -6.86 -4.74 -1.30
C GLY A 49 -6.39 -5.77 -0.27
N GLU A 50 -5.52 -6.71 -0.64
CA GLU A 50 -4.90 -7.67 0.29
C GLU A 50 -3.51 -7.19 0.73
N SER A 51 -3.16 -7.43 2.00
CA SER A 51 -1.85 -7.04 2.52
C SER A 51 -0.75 -7.98 1.99
N LEU A 52 0.34 -7.38 1.55
CA LEU A 52 1.47 -8.05 0.93
C LEU A 52 2.74 -7.80 1.76
N GLU A 53 3.51 -8.86 2.00
CA GLU A 53 4.81 -8.79 2.66
C GLU A 53 5.82 -8.03 1.80
N LEU A 54 6.72 -7.27 2.43
CA LEU A 54 7.79 -6.54 1.72
C LEU A 54 8.63 -7.47 0.84
N ASN A 55 8.98 -8.66 1.33
CA ASN A 55 9.76 -9.63 0.54
C ASN A 55 9.04 -10.04 -0.75
N ALA A 56 7.73 -10.24 -0.69
CA ALA A 56 6.94 -10.57 -1.87
C ALA A 56 6.91 -9.41 -2.88
N VAL A 57 6.83 -8.16 -2.40
CA VAL A 57 6.94 -6.97 -3.27
C VAL A 57 8.30 -6.91 -3.94
N LEU A 58 9.39 -7.14 -3.19
CA LEU A 58 10.74 -7.13 -3.73
C LEU A 58 10.96 -8.23 -4.78
N ASP A 59 10.40 -9.42 -4.57
CA ASP A 59 10.45 -10.51 -5.55
C ASP A 59 9.67 -10.15 -6.84
N LEU A 60 8.52 -9.49 -6.72
CA LEU A 60 7.75 -8.99 -7.87
C LEU A 60 8.50 -7.87 -8.62
N ALA A 61 9.16 -6.97 -7.89
CA ALA A 61 9.94 -5.88 -8.47
C ALA A 61 11.25 -6.36 -9.11
N ARG A 62 11.69 -7.59 -8.82
CA ARG A 62 12.93 -8.14 -9.34
C ARG A 62 12.78 -8.43 -10.83
N LYS A 63 13.39 -7.59 -11.66
CA LYS A 63 13.52 -7.86 -13.10
C LYS A 63 14.30 -9.17 -13.27
N PRO A 64 13.83 -10.16 -14.05
CA PRO A 64 14.69 -11.26 -14.44
C PRO A 64 15.82 -10.65 -15.27
N ASN A 65 17.04 -10.69 -14.74
CA ASN A 65 18.23 -10.38 -15.51
C ASN A 65 18.35 -11.46 -16.59
N SER A 66 17.80 -11.18 -17.77
CA SER A 66 18.02 -11.97 -18.99
C SER A 66 19.19 -11.41 -19.77
#